data_AF-A0A8H6N9L3-F1
#
_entry.id   AF-A0A8H6N9L3-F1
#
_cell.length_a   1.000
_cell.length_b   1.000
_cell.length_c   1.000
_cell.angle_alpha   90.00
_cell.angle_beta   90.00
_cell.angle_gamma   90.00
#
_symmetry.space_group_name_H-M   'P 1'
#
loop_
_entity.id
_entity.type
_entity.pdbx_description
1 polymer ?
#
loop_
_entity_poly.entity_id
_entity_poly.type
_entity_poly.pdbx_seq_one_letter_code
_entity_poly.pdbx_strand_id
1 'polypeptide(L)'
;MASIGRTTKITGDKLENLQSESRSAEIRRWLSPPDPSTNFHKARLQHQKGTGQWLLEGDSYKRWKSDTKSFLWINGIPGCGKTILSSSVIAELMDSPASSNLVYFYFEFNDINKQSVGKAVRSLISQLYNKTQDHTVRKEVDALYSACQNGG
;
A
#
# COMPACT_ATOMS: atom_id res chain seq x y z
N MET A 1 -35.45 -25.77 9.28
CA MET A 1 -35.49 -24.38 8.72
C MET A 1 -34.16 -23.60 8.84
N ALA A 2 -33.14 -24.05 9.60
CA ALA A 2 -31.89 -23.28 9.79
C ALA A 2 -30.82 -23.42 8.67
N SER A 3 -31.04 -24.26 7.65
CA SER A 3 -30.04 -24.55 6.60
C SER A 3 -30.11 -23.58 5.41
N ILE A 4 -31.32 -23.15 5.01
CA ILE A 4 -31.54 -22.28 3.83
C ILE A 4 -31.01 -20.85 4.06
N GLY A 5 -31.11 -20.34 5.30
CA GLY A 5 -30.58 -19.02 5.67
C GLY A 5 -29.04 -18.93 5.65
N ARG A 6 -28.34 -20.06 5.86
CA ARG A 6 -26.86 -20.11 5.75
C ARG A 6 -26.41 -20.11 4.30
N THR A 7 -27.07 -20.90 3.44
CA THR A 7 -26.72 -20.99 2.02
C THR A 7 -27.00 -19.69 1.27
N THR A 8 -28.10 -19.00 1.57
CA THR A 8 -28.42 -17.68 0.96
C THR A 8 -27.41 -16.61 1.34
N LYS A 9 -26.95 -16.57 2.60
CA LYS A 9 -25.92 -15.64 3.05
C LYS A 9 -24.55 -15.91 2.38
N ILE A 10 -24.14 -17.18 2.32
CA ILE A 10 -22.87 -17.58 1.66
C ILE A 10 -22.87 -17.20 0.17
N THR A 11 -23.99 -17.36 -0.52
CA THR A 11 -24.11 -16.97 -1.94
C THR A 11 -24.08 -15.45 -2.11
N GLY A 12 -24.72 -14.70 -1.22
CA GLY A 12 -24.65 -13.22 -1.20
C GLY A 12 -23.22 -12.72 -0.99
N ASP A 13 -22.54 -13.22 0.04
CA ASP A 13 -21.15 -12.85 0.37
C ASP A 13 -20.19 -13.18 -0.79
N LYS A 14 -20.40 -14.32 -1.48
CA LYS A 14 -19.62 -14.67 -2.68
C LYS A 14 -19.85 -13.70 -3.84
N LEU A 15 -21.09 -13.29 -4.07
CA LEU A 15 -21.42 -12.39 -5.17
C LEU A 15 -20.83 -10.99 -4.94
N GLU A 16 -20.92 -10.47 -3.71
CA GLU A 16 -20.34 -9.18 -3.34
C GLU A 16 -18.81 -9.18 -3.48
N ASN A 17 -18.15 -10.27 -3.06
CA ASN A 17 -16.71 -10.41 -3.22
C ASN A 17 -16.27 -10.42 -4.68
N LEU A 18 -16.96 -11.17 -5.54
CA LEU A 18 -16.65 -11.22 -6.98
C LEU A 18 -16.82 -9.85 -7.66
N GLN A 19 -17.87 -9.11 -7.28
CA GLN A 19 -18.09 -7.76 -7.79
C GLN A 19 -17.00 -6.79 -7.32
N SER A 20 -16.60 -6.87 -6.04
CA SER A 20 -15.51 -6.07 -5.49
C SER A 20 -14.17 -6.37 -6.16
N GLU A 21 -13.87 -7.64 -6.47
CA GLU A 21 -12.66 -8.05 -7.18
C GLU A 21 -12.65 -7.52 -8.62
N SER A 22 -13.76 -7.64 -9.34
CA SER A 22 -13.91 -7.11 -10.71
C SER A 22 -13.67 -5.60 -10.74
N ARG A 23 -14.30 -4.86 -9.82
CA ARG A 23 -14.13 -3.41 -9.74
C ARG A 23 -12.70 -3.01 -9.41
N SER A 24 -12.06 -3.73 -8.50
CA SER A 24 -10.65 -3.50 -8.14
C SER A 24 -9.71 -3.69 -9.33
N ALA A 25 -9.99 -4.67 -10.20
CA ALA A 25 -9.23 -4.90 -11.41
C ALA A 25 -9.41 -3.75 -12.44
N GLU A 26 -10.63 -3.23 -12.60
CA GLU A 26 -10.93 -2.08 -13.48
C GLU A 26 -10.17 -0.83 -13.03
N ILE A 27 -10.28 -0.49 -11.75
CA ILE A 27 -9.60 0.67 -11.16
C ILE A 27 -8.08 0.52 -11.30
N ARG A 28 -7.54 -0.68 -11.04
CA ARG A 28 -6.11 -0.96 -11.23
C ARG A 28 -5.68 -0.78 -12.68
N ARG A 29 -6.47 -1.26 -13.64
CA ARG A 29 -6.19 -1.11 -15.08
C ARG A 29 -6.18 0.34 -15.49
N TRP A 30 -7.14 1.14 -15.02
CA TRP A 30 -7.21 2.57 -15.28
C TRP A 30 -6.03 3.35 -14.70
N LEU A 31 -5.69 3.10 -13.43
CA LEU A 31 -4.58 3.76 -12.77
C LEU A 31 -3.22 3.38 -13.39
N SER A 32 -3.11 2.17 -13.96
CA SER A 32 -1.85 1.61 -14.48
C SER A 32 -0.66 1.85 -13.52
N PRO A 33 -0.77 1.40 -12.25
CA PRO A 33 0.19 1.74 -11.21
C PRO A 33 1.47 0.91 -11.34
N PRO A 34 2.66 1.50 -11.10
CA PRO A 34 3.87 0.73 -10.86
C PRO A 34 3.73 -0.12 -9.60
N ASP A 35 4.41 -1.27 -9.59
CA ASP A 35 4.44 -2.19 -8.45
C ASP A 35 5.66 -1.94 -7.55
N PRO A 36 5.48 -1.38 -6.34
CA PRO A 36 6.56 -1.14 -5.40
C PRO A 36 6.95 -2.40 -4.60
N SER A 37 6.17 -3.47 -4.65
CA SER A 37 6.45 -4.71 -3.91
C SER A 37 7.76 -5.35 -4.38
N THR A 38 8.08 -5.23 -5.67
CA THR A 38 9.36 -5.68 -6.26
C THR A 38 10.57 -5.06 -5.55
N ASN A 39 10.53 -3.75 -5.26
CA ASN A 39 11.59 -3.05 -4.53
C ASN A 39 11.65 -3.50 -3.07
N PHE A 40 10.49 -3.61 -2.43
CA PHE A 40 10.40 -4.10 -1.05
C PHE A 40 11.01 -5.49 -0.93
N HIS A 41 10.58 -6.46 -1.74
CA HIS A 41 11.09 -7.82 -1.72
C HIS A 41 12.59 -7.87 -2.00
N LYS A 42 13.08 -7.11 -2.99
CA LYS A 42 14.53 -7.00 -3.27
C LYS A 42 15.30 -6.47 -2.06
N ALA A 43 14.80 -5.45 -1.38
CA ALA A 43 15.41 -4.92 -0.16
C ALA A 43 15.34 -5.92 0.99
N ARG A 44 14.24 -6.65 1.14
CA ARG A 44 14.09 -7.71 2.16
C ARG A 44 15.03 -8.90 1.92
N LEU A 45 15.30 -9.26 0.67
CA LEU A 45 16.27 -10.31 0.33
C LEU A 45 17.72 -9.91 0.66
N GLN A 46 18.03 -8.62 0.56
CA GLN A 46 19.36 -8.08 0.89
C GLN A 46 19.52 -7.77 2.38
N HIS A 47 18.42 -7.69 3.13
CA HIS A 47 18.42 -7.41 4.56
C HIS A 47 19.13 -8.53 5.32
N GLN A 48 20.05 -8.14 6.21
CA GLN A 48 20.70 -9.05 7.14
C GLN A 48 20.05 -8.94 8.51
N LYS A 49 19.87 -10.07 9.21
CA LYS A 49 19.27 -10.11 10.55
C LYS A 49 19.94 -9.08 11.48
N GLY A 50 19.13 -8.33 12.24
CA GLY A 50 19.58 -7.25 13.13
C GLY A 50 19.85 -5.90 12.44
N THR A 51 19.97 -5.86 11.10
CA THR A 51 20.17 -4.59 10.38
C THR A 51 18.98 -3.66 10.55
N GLY A 52 19.26 -2.43 11.01
CA GLY A 52 18.23 -1.41 11.23
C GLY A 52 17.45 -1.55 12.54
N GLN A 53 17.81 -2.50 13.42
CA GLN A 53 17.15 -2.63 14.72
C GLN A 53 17.32 -1.36 15.58
N TRP A 54 18.51 -0.75 15.57
CA TRP A 54 18.77 0.53 16.23
C TRP A 54 17.81 1.65 15.80
N LEU A 55 17.34 1.64 14.54
CA LEU A 55 16.39 2.63 14.04
C LEU A 55 15.02 2.39 14.66
N LEU A 56 14.54 1.14 14.62
CA LEU A 56 13.22 0.75 15.13
C LEU A 56 13.10 0.89 16.66
N GLU A 57 14.22 0.72 17.37
CA GLU A 57 14.29 0.90 18.82
C GLU A 57 14.53 2.35 19.24
N GLY A 58 14.94 3.22 18.32
CA GLY A 58 15.26 4.61 18.59
C GLY A 58 14.03 5.49 18.85
N ASP A 59 14.22 6.50 19.70
CA ASP A 59 13.14 7.41 20.11
C ASP A 59 12.55 8.20 18.94
N SER A 60 13.37 8.54 17.94
CA SER A 60 12.91 9.23 16.73
C SER A 60 11.87 8.41 15.96
N TYR A 61 12.09 7.10 15.83
CA TYR A 61 11.14 6.19 15.19
C TYR A 61 9.87 6.02 16.02
N LYS A 62 10.03 5.74 17.33
CA LYS A 62 8.91 5.54 18.24
C LYS A 62 7.99 6.75 18.28
N ARG A 63 8.56 7.95 18.38
CA ARG A 63 7.82 9.22 18.36
C ARG A 63 7.13 9.46 17.03
N TRP A 64 7.83 9.23 15.92
CA TRP A 64 7.21 9.31 14.60
C TRP A 64 6.00 8.36 14.48
N LYS A 65 6.14 7.12 14.95
CA LYS A 65 5.07 6.12 14.86
C LYS A 65 3.88 6.44 15.77
N SER A 66 4.10 7.04 16.95
CA SER A 66 3.01 7.36 17.90
C SER A 66 2.24 8.63 17.54
N ASP A 67 2.94 9.63 16.99
CA ASP A 67 2.38 10.95 16.78
C ASP A 67 1.53 11.00 15.49
N THR A 68 0.38 11.66 15.55
CA THR A 68 -0.42 11.91 14.35
C THR A 68 0.23 12.99 13.47
N LYS A 69 0.19 12.82 12.14
CA LYS A 69 0.74 13.79 11.16
C LYS A 69 2.23 14.09 11.37
N SER A 70 2.99 13.07 11.73
CA SER A 70 4.43 13.15 11.97
C SER A 70 5.24 12.83 10.70
N PHE A 71 6.54 13.14 10.73
CA PHE A 71 7.46 12.88 9.62
C PHE A 71 8.82 12.38 10.13
N LEU A 72 9.35 11.33 9.51
CA LEU A 72 10.67 10.76 9.80
C LEU A 72 11.53 10.81 8.56
N TRP A 73 12.69 11.48 8.67
CA TRP A 73 13.68 11.56 7.60
C TRP A 73 14.89 10.67 7.92
N ILE A 74 15.13 9.65 7.09
CA ILE A 74 16.36 8.85 7.12
C ILE A 74 17.36 9.39 6.09
N ASN A 75 18.41 10.08 6.56
CA ASN A 75 19.47 10.66 5.73
C ASN A 75 20.78 9.87 5.84
N GLY A 76 21.57 9.89 4.77
CA GLY A 76 22.91 9.30 4.77
C GLY A 76 23.51 9.25 3.38
N ILE A 77 24.81 8.94 3.31
CA ILE A 77 25.56 8.87 2.05
C ILE A 77 25.00 7.79 1.10
N PRO A 78 25.23 7.89 -0.22
CA PRO A 78 24.91 6.81 -1.16
C PRO A 78 25.47 5.46 -0.68
N GLY A 79 24.71 4.38 -0.83
CA GLY A 79 25.13 3.04 -0.42
C GLY A 79 25.01 2.72 1.08
N CYS A 80 24.69 3.67 1.96
CA CYS A 80 24.60 3.42 3.42
C CYS A 80 23.37 2.58 3.88
N GLY A 81 22.66 1.92 2.95
CA GLY A 81 21.56 1.03 3.28
C GLY A 81 20.19 1.70 3.56
N LYS A 82 19.97 2.96 3.17
CA LYS A 82 18.68 3.66 3.36
C LYS A 82 17.47 2.83 2.90
N THR A 83 17.54 2.24 1.71
CA THR A 83 16.48 1.37 1.17
C THR A 83 16.22 0.14 2.04
N ILE A 84 17.28 -0.46 2.60
CA ILE A 84 17.17 -1.58 3.54
C ILE A 84 16.47 -1.13 4.82
N LEU A 85 16.85 0.02 5.37
CA LEU A 85 16.21 0.62 6.55
C LEU A 85 14.73 0.91 6.32
N SER A 86 14.37 1.54 5.19
CA SER A 86 12.98 1.79 4.82
C SER A 86 12.18 0.49 4.69
N SER A 87 12.79 -0.57 4.14
CA SER A 87 12.14 -1.89 4.07
C SER A 87 11.88 -2.50 5.46
N SER A 88 12.77 -2.27 6.43
CA SER A 88 12.57 -2.74 7.81
C SER A 88 11.44 -1.99 8.50
N VAL A 89 11.32 -0.68 8.28
CA VAL A 89 10.18 0.12 8.75
C VAL A 89 8.87 -0.39 8.14
N ILE A 90 8.83 -0.59 6.81
CA ILE A 90 7.63 -1.09 6.14
C ILE A 90 7.25 -2.48 6.67
N ALA A 91 8.21 -3.40 6.86
CA ALA A 91 7.95 -4.72 7.40
C ALA A 91 7.35 -4.66 8.82
N GLU A 92 7.91 -3.82 9.70
CA GLU A 92 7.38 -3.65 11.05
C GLU A 92 5.95 -3.09 11.06
N LEU A 93 5.65 -2.15 10.17
CA LEU A 93 4.31 -1.58 10.05
C LEU A 93 3.29 -2.54 9.42
N MET A 94 3.72 -3.46 8.55
CA MET A 94 2.87 -4.51 7.99
C MET A 94 2.36 -5.47 9.06
N ASP A 95 3.16 -5.73 10.10
CA ASP A 95 2.79 -6.60 11.21
C ASP A 95 1.95 -5.90 12.29
N SER A 96 1.68 -4.59 12.11
CA SER A 96 0.89 -3.80 13.06
C SER A 96 -0.62 -3.87 12.79
N PRO A 97 -1.49 -3.65 13.79
CA PRO A 97 -2.95 -3.59 13.59
C PRO A 97 -3.40 -2.51 12.60
N ALA A 98 -2.57 -1.50 12.33
CA ALA A 98 -2.85 -0.41 11.41
C ALA A 98 -2.36 -0.68 9.96
N SER A 99 -1.94 -1.92 9.66
CA SER A 99 -1.37 -2.30 8.36
C SER A 99 -2.32 -2.12 7.17
N SER A 100 -3.64 -2.08 7.42
CA SER A 100 -4.67 -1.80 6.41
C SER A 100 -4.54 -0.41 5.76
N ASN A 101 -3.92 0.55 6.46
CA ASN A 101 -3.70 1.91 5.94
C ASN A 101 -2.27 2.14 5.45
N LEU A 102 -1.40 1.14 5.55
CA LEU A 102 0.00 1.27 5.13
C LEU A 102 0.11 1.20 3.60
N VAL A 103 0.58 2.30 3.03
CA VAL A 103 0.98 2.39 1.62
C VAL A 103 2.40 2.91 1.49
N TYR A 104 3.10 2.46 0.46
CA TYR A 104 4.49 2.81 0.26
C TYR A 104 4.84 2.86 -1.22
N PHE A 105 5.92 3.59 -1.54
CA PHE A 105 6.46 3.67 -2.89
C PHE A 105 7.98 3.83 -2.82
N TYR A 106 8.66 3.29 -3.83
CA TYR A 106 10.10 3.47 -4.00
C TYR A 106 10.36 4.23 -5.29
N PHE A 107 11.08 5.34 -5.19
CA PHE A 107 11.66 5.97 -6.36
C PHE A 107 12.92 5.23 -6.76
N GLU A 108 12.96 4.71 -7.99
CA GLU A 108 14.07 3.90 -8.51
C GLU A 108 14.61 4.47 -9.82
N PHE A 109 15.90 4.78 -9.84
CA PHE A 109 16.55 5.40 -11.00
C PHE A 109 16.60 4.48 -12.23
N ASN A 110 16.64 3.16 -12.03
CA ASN A 110 16.73 2.20 -13.13
C ASN A 110 15.37 1.75 -13.66
N ASP A 111 14.25 2.25 -13.11
CA ASP A 111 12.90 1.94 -13.56
C ASP A 111 12.16 3.23 -13.90
N ILE A 112 11.98 3.50 -15.19
CA ILE A 112 11.32 4.72 -15.67
C ILE A 112 9.88 4.87 -15.13
N ASN A 113 9.21 3.75 -14.81
CA ASN A 113 7.87 3.80 -14.23
C ASN A 113 7.88 4.27 -12.79
N LYS A 114 9.03 4.31 -12.12
CA LYS A 114 9.20 4.66 -10.70
C LYS A 114 9.93 5.98 -10.48
N GLN A 115 10.02 6.84 -11.49
CA GLN A 115 10.68 8.14 -11.38
C GLN A 115 9.70 9.32 -11.28
N SER A 116 8.43 9.11 -11.61
CA SER A 116 7.42 10.17 -11.64
C SER A 116 6.56 10.21 -10.38
N VAL A 117 6.34 11.41 -9.85
CA VAL A 117 5.38 11.66 -8.76
C VAL A 117 3.97 11.21 -9.15
N GLY A 118 3.53 11.43 -10.39
CA GLY A 118 2.21 10.99 -10.86
C GLY A 118 2.06 9.47 -10.83
N LYS A 119 3.13 8.73 -11.15
CA LYS A 119 3.16 7.27 -11.04
C LYS A 119 3.19 6.79 -9.59
N ALA A 120 3.91 7.50 -8.71
CA ALA A 120 3.88 7.24 -7.28
C ALA A 120 2.46 7.40 -6.71
N VAL A 121 1.78 8.51 -6.99
CA VAL A 121 0.40 8.76 -6.55
C VAL A 121 -0.56 7.68 -7.04
N ARG A 122 -0.50 7.28 -8.32
CA ARG A 122 -1.31 6.18 -8.86
C ARG A 122 -1.07 4.86 -8.11
N SER A 123 0.18 4.56 -7.76
CA SER A 123 0.53 3.38 -6.97
C SER A 123 -0.04 3.43 -5.56
N LEU A 124 0.07 4.58 -4.88
CA LEU A 124 -0.46 4.78 -3.54
C LEU A 124 -2.01 4.69 -3.51
N ILE A 125 -2.70 5.32 -4.48
CA ILE A 125 -4.16 5.22 -4.63
C ILE A 125 -4.58 3.77 -4.86
N SER A 126 -3.88 3.05 -5.76
CA SER A 126 -4.19 1.64 -6.02
C SER A 126 -4.01 0.79 -4.76
N GLN A 127 -2.97 1.00 -3.96
CA GLN A 127 -2.79 0.29 -2.70
C GLN A 127 -3.88 0.62 -1.68
N LEU A 128 -4.20 1.91 -1.50
CA LEU A 128 -5.26 2.35 -0.58
C LEU A 128 -6.61 1.74 -0.95
N TYR A 129 -6.99 1.77 -2.23
CA TYR A 129 -8.26 1.23 -2.73
C TYR A 129 -8.42 -0.25 -2.37
N ASN A 130 -7.35 -1.04 -2.52
CA ASN A 130 -7.38 -2.48 -2.29
C ASN A 130 -7.28 -2.87 -0.81
N LYS A 131 -6.61 -2.06 0.02
CA LYS A 131 -6.35 -2.40 1.43
C LYS A 131 -7.37 -1.81 2.40
N THR A 132 -7.94 -0.66 2.06
CA THR A 132 -8.85 0.04 2.96
C THR A 132 -10.16 -0.73 3.13
N GLN A 133 -10.64 -0.75 4.37
CA GLN A 133 -12.02 -1.13 4.72
C GLN A 133 -12.96 0.09 4.68
N ASP A 134 -12.42 1.30 4.53
CA ASP A 134 -13.20 2.52 4.42
C ASP A 134 -13.83 2.65 3.03
N HIS A 135 -15.14 2.43 2.97
CA HIS A 135 -15.92 2.54 1.75
C HIS A 135 -15.93 3.97 1.17
N THR A 136 -15.64 5.00 1.97
CA THR A 136 -15.57 6.39 1.51
C THR A 136 -14.44 6.57 0.51
N VAL A 137 -13.25 6.06 0.82
CA VAL A 137 -12.09 6.12 -0.08
C VAL A 137 -12.38 5.40 -1.40
N ARG A 138 -13.04 4.24 -1.35
CA ARG A 138 -13.42 3.51 -2.57
C ARG A 138 -14.41 4.32 -3.42
N LYS A 139 -15.44 4.89 -2.80
CA LYS A 139 -16.45 5.73 -3.47
C LYS A 139 -15.84 6.94 -4.17
N GLU A 140 -14.88 7.61 -3.55
CA GLU A 140 -14.19 8.77 -4.15
C GLU A 140 -13.39 8.36 -5.40
N VAL A 141 -12.62 7.27 -5.30
CA VAL A 141 -11.85 6.74 -6.45
C VAL A 141 -12.78 6.26 -7.55
N ASP A 142 -13.90 5.63 -7.19
CA ASP A 142 -14.93 5.18 -8.12
C ASP A 142 -15.60 6.35 -8.85
N ALA A 143 -15.88 7.46 -8.15
CA ALA A 143 -16.42 8.68 -8.74
C ALA A 143 -15.44 9.31 -9.74
N LEU A 144 -14.15 9.38 -9.38
CA LEU A 144 -13.10 9.87 -10.28
C LEU A 144 -12.98 9.01 -11.53
N TYR A 145 -13.01 7.68 -11.38
CA TYR A 145 -12.99 6.75 -12.50
C TYR A 145 -14.16 6.99 -13.47
N SER A 146 -15.38 7.09 -12.94
CA SER A 146 -16.57 7.34 -13.75
C SER A 146 -16.54 8.71 -14.44
N ALA A 147 -16.08 9.75 -13.76
CA ALA A 147 -15.95 11.09 -14.35
C ALA A 147 -14.96 11.11 -15.53
N CYS A 148 -13.83 10.39 -15.42
CA CYS A 148 -12.84 10.30 -16.50
C CYS A 148 -13.31 9.47 -17.71
N GLN A 149 -14.27 8.55 -17.54
CA GLN A 149 -14.81 7.77 -18.65
C GLN A 149 -15.89 8.51 -19.46
N ASN A 150 -16.62 9.42 -18.82
CA ASN A 150 -17.73 10.15 -19.44
C ASN A 150 -17.30 11.44 -20.15
N GLY A 151 -16.02 11.82 -20.08
CA GLY A 151 -15.46 13.05 -20.65
C GLY A 151 -14.67 12.86 -21.95
N GLY A 152 -14.90 11.76 -22.68
CA GLY A 152 -14.25 11.43 -23.96
C GLY A 152 -15.10 11.75 -25.18
#